data_AF-A0A2N6T7Q7-F1
#
_entry.id   AF-A0A2N6T7Q7-F1
#
_cell.length_a   1.000
_cell.length_b   1.000
_cell.length_c   1.000
_cell.angle_alpha   90.00
_cell.angle_beta   90.00
_cell.angle_gamma   90.00
#
_symmetry.space_group_name_H-M   'P 1'
#
loop_
_entity.id
_entity.type
_entity.pdbx_description
1 polymer ?
#
loop_
_entity_poly.entity_id
_entity_poly.type
_entity_poly.pdbx_seq_one_letter_code
_entity_poly.pdbx_strand_id
1 'polypeptide(L)'
;MELVILLAVGALLLGAIKAIGNTQKKGQHANLDDELADARRWIDRLGHQVLTISGTDTASTQAMADASERYNAAHSALTQATTVRQAQLARESALEGLYYVNAAREILGLAPGPQLPKLEAQRQAGRVTEARTAEFDGQTIQASPYASSQTPHYYPGGAVAGRPVPAGWYSTAWWAPAAMTGVWAASSMMFYSTMFAGMAGTPSADQFAAGDVSNADELGGADSGGEDLGGFGDFGDFGGGDGFDFF
;
A
#
# COMPACT_ATOMS: atom_id res chain seq x y z
N MET A 1 7.01 29.44 -57.27
CA MET A 1 5.86 28.53 -57.03
C MET A 1 6.25 27.43 -56.05
N GLU A 2 7.39 26.76 -56.21
CA GLU A 2 7.89 25.73 -55.27
C GLU A 2 8.06 26.19 -53.81
N LEU A 3 8.59 27.41 -53.57
CA LEU A 3 8.85 27.89 -52.22
C LEU A 3 7.58 28.10 -51.38
N VAL A 4 6.46 28.44 -52.04
CA VAL A 4 5.15 28.60 -51.40
C VAL A 4 4.54 27.25 -51.06
N ILE A 5 4.76 26.24 -51.89
CA ILE A 5 4.29 24.87 -51.67
C ILE A 5 5.04 24.25 -50.48
N LEU A 6 6.36 24.44 -50.39
CA LEU A 6 7.16 23.96 -49.26
C LEU A 6 6.74 24.57 -47.92
N LEU A 7 6.45 25.88 -47.90
CA LEU A 7 5.95 26.56 -46.70
C LEU A 7 4.56 26.07 -46.28
N ALA A 8 3.67 25.83 -47.25
CA ALA A 8 2.33 25.31 -46.99
C ALA A 8 2.37 23.89 -46.41
N VAL A 9 3.25 23.02 -46.93
CA VAL A 9 3.45 21.65 -46.42
C VAL A 9 4.07 21.68 -45.02
N GLY A 10 5.05 22.55 -44.78
CA GLY A 10 5.65 22.73 -43.45
C GLY A 10 4.65 23.17 -42.38
N ALA A 11 3.76 24.12 -42.71
CA ALA A 11 2.72 24.58 -41.80
C ALA A 11 1.67 23.49 -41.50
N LEU A 12 1.31 22.68 -42.49
CA LEU A 12 0.41 21.53 -42.33
C LEU A 12 1.01 20.45 -41.43
N LEU A 13 2.28 20.12 -41.62
CA LEU A 13 3.00 19.16 -40.79
C LEU A 13 3.11 19.63 -39.33
N LEU A 14 3.45 20.90 -39.11
CA LEU A 14 3.51 21.49 -37.76
C LEU A 14 2.13 21.54 -37.08
N GLY A 15 1.06 21.83 -37.84
CA GLY A 15 -0.32 21.81 -37.36
C GLY A 15 -0.76 20.40 -36.95
N ALA A 16 -0.44 19.38 -37.75
CA ALA A 16 -0.74 17.99 -37.45
C ALA A 16 -0.01 17.49 -36.19
N ILE A 17 1.29 17.80 -36.05
CA ILE A 17 2.08 17.43 -34.87
C ILE A 17 1.51 18.07 -33.59
N LYS A 18 1.12 19.36 -33.64
CA LYS A 18 0.47 20.04 -32.51
C LYS A 18 -0.90 19.44 -32.16
N ALA A 19 -1.69 19.07 -33.15
CA ALA A 19 -3.02 18.49 -32.93
C ALA A 19 -2.94 17.10 -32.27
N ILE A 20 -1.99 16.27 -32.69
CA ILE A 20 -1.74 14.94 -32.08
C ILE A 20 -1.27 15.10 -30.63
N GLY A 21 -0.30 15.99 -30.37
CA GLY A 21 0.19 16.25 -29.01
C GLY A 21 -0.88 16.80 -28.07
N ASN A 22 -1.79 17.67 -28.55
CA ASN A 22 -2.90 18.19 -27.75
C ASN A 22 -3.97 17.13 -27.45
N THR A 23 -4.16 16.15 -28.34
CA THR A 23 -5.15 15.07 -28.15
C THR A 23 -4.65 14.07 -27.11
N GLN A 24 -3.35 13.72 -27.13
CA GLN A 24 -2.75 12.87 -26.09
C GLN A 24 -2.77 13.52 -24.70
N LYS A 25 -2.45 14.83 -24.61
CA LYS A 25 -2.51 15.56 -23.33
C LYS A 25 -3.92 15.59 -22.76
N LYS A 26 -4.94 15.85 -23.57
CA LYS A 26 -6.35 15.83 -23.11
C LYS A 26 -6.80 14.46 -22.60
N GLY A 27 -6.38 13.36 -23.24
CA GLY A 27 -6.68 12.01 -22.78
C GLY A 27 -6.01 11.64 -21.45
N GLN A 28 -4.76 12.07 -21.25
CA GLN A 28 -4.04 11.86 -19.99
C GLN A 28 -4.63 12.67 -18.83
N HIS A 29 -5.03 13.93 -19.08
CA HIS A 29 -5.69 14.76 -18.07
C HIS A 29 -7.05 14.20 -17.65
N ALA A 30 -7.89 13.77 -18.61
CA ALA A 30 -9.17 13.15 -18.30
C ALA A 30 -9.02 11.87 -17.44
N ASN A 31 -8.02 11.05 -17.76
CA ASN A 31 -7.72 9.85 -16.98
C ASN A 31 -7.24 10.18 -15.55
N LEU A 32 -6.45 11.24 -15.39
CA LEU A 32 -6.02 11.70 -14.07
C LEU A 32 -7.20 12.19 -13.22
N ASP A 33 -8.09 13.01 -13.77
CA ASP A 33 -9.25 13.54 -13.05
C ASP A 33 -10.19 12.40 -12.58
N ASP A 34 -10.40 11.40 -13.43
CA ASP A 34 -11.19 10.21 -13.09
C ASP A 34 -10.56 9.40 -11.94
N GLU A 35 -9.24 9.16 -11.98
CA GLU A 35 -8.52 8.43 -10.94
C GLU A 35 -8.44 9.21 -9.62
N LEU A 36 -8.29 10.53 -9.68
CA LEU A 36 -8.40 11.41 -8.50
C LEU A 36 -9.80 11.33 -7.89
N ALA A 37 -10.85 11.29 -8.70
CA ALA A 37 -12.23 11.16 -8.24
C ALA A 37 -12.50 9.79 -7.59
N ASP A 38 -11.99 8.70 -8.16
CA ASP A 38 -12.13 7.37 -7.55
C ASP A 38 -11.37 7.30 -6.21
N ALA A 39 -10.12 7.79 -6.17
CA ALA A 39 -9.35 7.84 -4.93
C ALA A 39 -10.06 8.66 -3.83
N ARG A 40 -10.58 9.86 -4.17
CA ARG A 40 -11.40 10.68 -3.26
C ARG A 40 -12.57 9.91 -2.69
N ARG A 41 -13.34 9.22 -3.53
CA ARG A 41 -14.50 8.43 -3.10
C ARG A 41 -14.14 7.37 -2.06
N TRP A 42 -13.02 6.67 -2.24
CA TRP A 42 -12.56 5.66 -1.27
C TRP A 42 -12.04 6.29 0.01
N ILE A 43 -11.31 7.40 -0.07
CA ILE A 43 -10.81 8.15 1.09
C ILE A 43 -11.96 8.71 1.92
N ASP A 44 -12.96 9.32 1.30
CA ASP A 44 -14.14 9.86 1.99
C ASP A 44 -14.91 8.74 2.70
N ARG A 45 -15.02 7.57 2.06
CA ARG A 45 -15.63 6.39 2.66
C ARG A 45 -14.86 5.92 3.89
N LEU A 46 -13.53 5.83 3.80
CA LEU A 46 -12.66 5.48 4.91
C LEU A 46 -12.80 6.50 6.05
N GLY A 47 -12.71 7.79 5.72
CA GLY A 47 -12.85 8.89 6.68
C GLY A 47 -14.17 8.83 7.45
N HIS A 48 -15.28 8.54 6.76
CA HIS A 48 -16.56 8.34 7.43
C HIS A 48 -16.53 7.19 8.44
N GLN A 49 -15.92 6.05 8.10
CA GLN A 49 -15.83 4.91 9.02
C GLN A 49 -14.92 5.23 10.21
N VAL A 50 -13.76 5.83 9.98
CA VAL A 50 -12.80 6.23 11.02
C VAL A 50 -13.41 7.21 12.02
N LEU A 51 -14.23 8.16 11.55
CA LEU A 51 -14.88 9.14 12.42
C LEU A 51 -16.09 8.60 13.19
N THR A 52 -16.67 7.47 12.78
CA THR A 52 -17.95 6.97 13.34
C THR A 52 -17.81 5.68 14.14
N ILE A 53 -16.72 4.92 13.94
CA ILE A 53 -16.49 3.66 14.65
C ILE A 53 -15.42 3.91 15.70
N SER A 54 -15.72 3.53 16.93
CA SER A 54 -14.74 3.52 18.03
C SER A 54 -14.52 2.09 18.46
N GLY A 55 -13.25 1.70 18.61
CA GLY A 55 -12.89 0.41 19.20
C GLY A 55 -13.32 0.35 20.67
N THR A 56 -13.68 -0.84 21.14
CA THR A 56 -14.09 -1.07 22.54
C THR A 56 -13.21 -2.07 23.28
N ASP A 57 -12.31 -2.73 22.55
CA ASP A 57 -11.33 -3.68 23.06
C ASP A 57 -9.97 -3.41 22.39
N THR A 58 -8.92 -4.09 22.85
CA THR A 58 -7.55 -3.86 22.34
C THR A 58 -7.44 -4.10 20.83
N ALA A 59 -8.04 -5.16 20.30
CA ALA A 59 -7.90 -5.52 18.89
C ALA A 59 -8.70 -4.57 18.00
N SER A 60 -9.93 -4.20 18.39
CA SER A 60 -10.75 -3.25 17.62
C SER A 60 -10.20 -1.83 17.70
N THR A 61 -9.62 -1.44 18.84
CA THR A 61 -8.96 -0.14 19.00
C THR A 61 -7.71 -0.05 18.13
N GLN A 62 -6.88 -1.10 18.13
CA GLN A 62 -5.69 -1.15 17.28
C GLN A 62 -6.06 -1.10 15.79
N ALA A 63 -7.02 -1.91 15.35
CA ALA A 63 -7.44 -1.92 13.96
C ALA A 63 -8.00 -0.55 13.52
N MET A 64 -8.74 0.16 14.38
CA MET A 64 -9.20 1.53 14.07
C MET A 64 -8.07 2.56 14.08
N ALA A 65 -7.04 2.38 14.91
CA ALA A 65 -5.84 3.22 14.88
C ALA A 65 -5.08 3.03 13.55
N ASP A 66 -4.84 1.78 13.15
CA ASP A 66 -4.20 1.45 11.87
C ASP A 66 -5.02 2.00 10.69
N ALA A 67 -6.35 1.90 10.74
CA ALA A 67 -7.24 2.50 9.74
C ALA A 67 -7.10 4.03 9.66
N SER A 68 -6.95 4.70 10.81
CA SER A 68 -6.78 6.15 10.91
C SER A 68 -5.43 6.61 10.34
N GLU A 69 -4.37 5.84 10.59
CA GLU A 69 -3.05 6.08 9.97
C GLU A 69 -3.14 5.98 8.45
N ARG A 70 -3.80 4.94 7.93
CA ARG A 70 -4.03 4.79 6.48
C ARG A 70 -4.88 5.90 5.90
N TYR A 71 -5.89 6.39 6.64
CA TYR A 71 -6.67 7.56 6.21
C TYR A 71 -5.79 8.80 6.06
N ASN A 72 -4.95 9.10 7.05
CA ASN A 72 -4.05 10.26 7.00
C ASN A 72 -3.04 10.15 5.86
N ALA A 73 -2.44 8.97 5.67
CA ALA A 73 -1.52 8.70 4.57
C ALA A 73 -2.21 8.86 3.20
N ALA A 74 -3.39 8.26 3.01
CA ALA A 74 -4.15 8.35 1.77
C ALA A 74 -4.57 9.79 1.45
N HIS A 75 -5.05 10.53 2.47
CA HIS A 75 -5.47 11.93 2.31
C HIS A 75 -4.29 12.84 1.93
N SER A 76 -3.14 12.68 2.59
CA SER A 76 -1.92 13.42 2.26
C SER A 76 -1.42 13.09 0.85
N ALA A 77 -1.35 11.80 0.49
CA ALA A 77 -0.92 11.34 -0.83
C ALA A 77 -1.81 11.89 -1.95
N LEU A 78 -3.14 11.86 -1.76
CA LEU A 78 -4.09 12.38 -2.74
C LEU A 78 -3.92 13.89 -2.94
N THR A 79 -3.68 14.65 -1.87
CA THR A 79 -3.51 16.12 -1.94
C THR A 79 -2.29 16.51 -2.77
N GLN A 80 -1.26 15.65 -2.80
CA GLN A 80 -0.02 15.87 -3.54
C GLN A 80 0.00 15.17 -4.92
N ALA A 81 -1.04 14.39 -5.24
CA ALA A 81 -1.07 13.56 -6.45
C ALA A 81 -1.19 14.44 -7.72
N THR A 82 -0.23 14.27 -8.63
CA THR A 82 -0.19 14.96 -9.93
C THR A 82 -0.12 13.97 -11.11
N THR A 83 -0.11 12.67 -10.83
CA THR A 83 -0.04 11.60 -11.82
C THR A 83 -1.07 10.51 -11.53
N VAL A 84 -1.46 9.75 -12.56
CA VAL A 84 -2.40 8.62 -12.44
C VAL A 84 -1.92 7.61 -11.40
N ARG A 85 -0.63 7.26 -11.44
CA ARG A 85 -0.04 6.30 -10.49
C ARG A 85 -0.13 6.80 -9.04
N GLN A 86 0.12 8.09 -8.79
CA GLN A 86 -0.01 8.66 -7.44
C GLN A 86 -1.46 8.63 -6.94
N ALA A 87 -2.44 8.92 -7.79
CA ALA A 87 -3.85 8.79 -7.43
C ALA A 87 -4.23 7.34 -7.08
N GLN A 88 -3.75 6.38 -7.86
CA GLN A 88 -3.95 4.95 -7.61
C GLN A 88 -3.29 4.49 -6.29
N LEU A 89 -2.09 4.97 -5.97
CA LEU A 89 -1.44 4.68 -4.68
C LEU A 89 -2.23 5.25 -3.49
N ALA A 90 -2.78 6.46 -3.61
CA ALA A 90 -3.64 7.03 -2.59
C ALA A 90 -4.91 6.20 -2.38
N ARG A 91 -5.51 5.72 -3.47
CA ARG A 91 -6.64 4.78 -3.45
C ARG A 91 -6.28 3.45 -2.79
N GLU A 92 -5.12 2.86 -3.12
CA GLU A 92 -4.63 1.62 -2.50
C GLU A 92 -4.50 1.77 -0.98
N SER A 93 -3.92 2.89 -0.51
CA SER A 93 -3.82 3.18 0.93
C SER A 93 -5.19 3.31 1.60
N ALA A 94 -6.17 3.95 0.94
CA ALA A 94 -7.53 4.04 1.46
C ALA A 94 -8.23 2.68 1.54
N LEU A 95 -8.01 1.81 0.56
CA LEU A 95 -8.53 0.45 0.55
C LEU A 95 -7.91 -0.37 1.70
N GLU A 96 -6.60 -0.25 1.94
CA GLU A 96 -5.94 -0.86 3.11
C GLU A 96 -6.60 -0.41 4.42
N GLY A 97 -6.84 0.89 4.58
CA GLY A 97 -7.58 1.42 5.74
C GLY A 97 -8.97 0.81 5.89
N LEU A 98 -9.69 0.59 4.78
CA LEU A 98 -11.02 -0.05 4.82
C LEU A 98 -10.95 -1.54 5.18
N TYR A 99 -9.85 -2.24 4.87
CA TYR A 99 -9.63 -3.60 5.37
C TYR A 99 -9.45 -3.62 6.89
N TYR A 100 -8.70 -2.67 7.46
CA TYR A 100 -8.60 -2.50 8.91
C TYR A 100 -9.95 -2.16 9.56
N VAL A 101 -10.75 -1.30 8.94
CA VAL A 101 -12.13 -1.03 9.39
C VAL A 101 -12.97 -2.31 9.37
N ASN A 102 -12.91 -3.10 8.30
CA ASN A 102 -13.67 -4.35 8.22
C ASN A 102 -13.26 -5.34 9.32
N ALA A 103 -11.97 -5.42 9.63
CA ALA A 103 -11.44 -6.21 10.72
C ALA A 103 -11.96 -5.73 12.10
N ALA A 104 -11.99 -4.42 12.33
CA ALA A 104 -12.59 -3.84 13.55
C ALA A 104 -14.08 -4.13 13.65
N ARG A 105 -14.83 -4.01 12.54
CA ARG A 105 -16.27 -4.30 12.49
C ARG A 105 -16.57 -5.75 12.84
N GLU A 106 -15.76 -6.69 12.38
CA GLU A 106 -15.89 -8.11 12.69
C GLU A 106 -15.75 -8.35 14.20
N ILE A 107 -14.73 -7.79 14.85
CA ILE A 107 -14.52 -7.92 16.31
C ILE A 107 -15.68 -7.32 17.09
N LEU A 108 -16.13 -6.13 16.67
CA LEU A 108 -17.20 -5.39 17.33
C LEU A 108 -18.58 -6.03 17.12
N GLY A 109 -18.68 -7.11 16.33
CA GLY A 109 -19.96 -7.73 15.97
C GLY A 109 -20.87 -6.81 15.15
N LEU A 110 -20.29 -5.84 14.45
CA LEU A 110 -21.02 -4.92 13.58
C LEU A 110 -21.35 -5.61 12.25
N ALA A 111 -22.37 -5.09 11.56
CA ALA A 111 -22.67 -5.55 10.20
C ALA A 111 -21.42 -5.45 9.31
N PRO A 112 -21.12 -6.48 8.50
CA PRO A 112 -19.92 -6.49 7.66
C PRO A 112 -19.93 -5.27 6.74
N GLY A 113 -18.74 -4.72 6.51
CA GLY A 113 -18.59 -3.65 5.55
C GLY A 113 -18.86 -4.11 4.12
N PRO A 114 -18.86 -3.17 3.16
CA PRO A 114 -18.92 -3.52 1.74
C PRO A 114 -17.81 -4.49 1.34
N GLN A 115 -18.06 -5.27 0.30
CA GLN A 115 -16.98 -6.01 -0.33
C GLN A 115 -16.01 -5.01 -0.98
N LEU A 116 -14.73 -5.13 -0.60
CA LEU A 116 -13.66 -4.28 -1.11
C LEU A 116 -12.99 -4.93 -2.32
N PRO A 117 -12.53 -4.14 -3.31
CA PRO A 117 -11.59 -4.62 -4.31
C PRO A 117 -10.36 -5.22 -3.63
N LYS A 118 -9.92 -6.40 -4.09
CA LYS A 118 -8.66 -6.98 -3.63
C LYS A 118 -7.50 -6.09 -4.05
N LEU A 119 -6.59 -5.83 -3.12
CA LEU A 119 -5.32 -5.17 -3.44
C LEU A 119 -4.44 -6.11 -4.28
N GLU A 120 -3.60 -5.56 -5.15
CA GLU A 120 -2.64 -6.36 -5.93
C GLU A 120 -1.74 -7.19 -5.01
N ALA A 121 -1.16 -6.53 -4.01
CA ALA A 121 -0.27 -7.15 -3.03
C ALA A 121 -0.99 -8.23 -2.21
N GLN A 122 -2.28 -8.05 -1.88
CA GLN A 122 -3.08 -9.07 -1.19
C GLN A 122 -3.27 -10.34 -2.02
N ARG A 123 -3.44 -10.22 -3.34
CA ARG A 123 -3.64 -11.40 -4.20
C ARG A 123 -2.45 -12.34 -4.14
N GLN A 124 -1.25 -11.77 -4.10
CA GLN A 124 -0.01 -12.54 -4.08
C GLN A 124 0.33 -13.02 -2.67
N ALA A 125 0.04 -12.21 -1.65
CA ALA A 125 0.36 -12.54 -0.27
C ALA A 125 -0.55 -13.59 0.38
N GLY A 126 -1.75 -13.79 -0.17
CA GLY A 126 -2.67 -14.80 0.36
C GLY A 126 -3.22 -14.44 1.74
N ARG A 127 -3.71 -15.45 2.48
CA ARG A 127 -4.29 -15.26 3.81
C ARG A 127 -4.07 -16.47 4.72
N VAL A 128 -3.99 -16.20 6.02
CA VAL A 128 -4.03 -17.22 7.07
C VAL A 128 -5.39 -17.91 7.05
N THR A 129 -5.40 -19.24 7.03
CA THR A 129 -6.65 -20.05 6.98
C THR A 129 -6.92 -20.84 8.25
N GLU A 130 -5.91 -21.01 9.11
CA GLU A 130 -6.00 -21.77 10.36
C GLU A 130 -5.10 -21.15 11.42
N ALA A 131 -5.42 -21.36 12.69
CA ALA A 131 -4.60 -20.86 13.78
C ALA A 131 -3.28 -21.63 13.86
N ARG A 132 -2.16 -20.90 14.02
CA ARG A 132 -0.80 -21.45 14.11
C ARG A 132 0.01 -20.71 15.16
N THR A 133 1.05 -21.36 15.62
CA THR A 133 2.03 -20.81 16.56
C THR A 133 3.42 -21.26 16.18
N ALA A 134 4.39 -20.34 16.17
CA ALA A 134 5.79 -20.62 15.90
C ALA A 134 6.68 -19.63 16.65
N GLU A 135 7.95 -19.99 16.87
CA GLU A 135 8.94 -19.14 17.53
C GLU A 135 9.64 -18.22 16.51
N PHE A 136 9.82 -16.95 16.86
CA PHE A 136 10.57 -15.96 16.09
C PHE A 136 11.38 -15.07 17.02
N ASP A 137 12.71 -15.05 16.86
CA ASP A 137 13.63 -14.22 17.66
C ASP A 137 13.40 -14.30 19.19
N GLY A 138 13.10 -15.52 19.68
CA GLY A 138 12.86 -15.79 21.10
C GLY A 138 11.46 -15.39 21.60
N GLN A 139 10.54 -15.06 20.69
CA GLN A 139 9.14 -14.78 20.98
C GLN A 139 8.22 -15.80 20.32
N THR A 140 7.20 -16.24 21.05
CA THR A 140 6.11 -17.06 20.52
C THR A 140 5.16 -16.19 19.70
N ILE A 141 5.12 -16.39 18.39
CA ILE A 141 4.22 -15.69 17.47
C ILE A 141 3.02 -16.58 17.16
N GLN A 142 1.83 -16.01 17.25
CA GLN A 142 0.58 -16.66 16.87
C GLN A 142 -0.03 -15.96 15.67
N ALA A 143 -0.68 -16.72 14.79
CA ALA A 143 -1.54 -16.18 13.75
C ALA A 143 -2.87 -16.92 13.72
N SER A 144 -3.91 -16.23 13.27
CA SER A 144 -5.27 -16.74 13.20
C SER A 144 -6.04 -16.11 12.05
N PRO A 145 -6.97 -16.85 11.40
CA PRO A 145 -7.93 -16.26 10.48
C PRO A 145 -8.97 -15.37 11.20
N TYR A 146 -9.17 -15.55 12.51
CA TYR A 146 -10.16 -14.83 13.31
C TYR A 146 -9.51 -14.01 14.41
N ALA A 147 -10.13 -12.90 14.76
CA ALA A 147 -9.66 -12.05 15.84
C ALA A 147 -9.74 -12.76 17.19
N SER A 148 -8.78 -12.47 18.07
CA SER A 148 -8.77 -12.97 19.44
C SER A 148 -7.93 -12.06 20.33
N SER A 149 -8.05 -12.21 21.64
CA SER A 149 -7.16 -11.51 22.59
C SER A 149 -5.69 -11.91 22.46
N GLN A 150 -5.38 -13.06 21.85
CA GLN A 150 -4.02 -13.55 21.63
C GLN A 150 -3.42 -13.02 20.32
N THR A 151 -4.26 -12.55 19.39
CA THR A 151 -3.85 -12.06 18.07
C THR A 151 -4.53 -10.72 17.80
N PRO A 152 -4.14 -9.64 18.50
CA PRO A 152 -4.83 -8.36 18.41
C PRO A 152 -4.44 -7.53 17.18
N HIS A 153 -3.40 -7.91 16.44
CA HIS A 153 -2.90 -7.14 15.30
C HIS A 153 -3.44 -7.71 13.99
N TYR A 154 -4.31 -6.98 13.32
CA TYR A 154 -4.73 -7.35 11.97
C TYR A 154 -3.69 -6.89 10.95
N TYR A 155 -3.48 -7.70 9.91
CA TYR A 155 -2.78 -7.28 8.71
C TYR A 155 -3.65 -7.59 7.48
N PRO A 156 -3.88 -6.59 6.60
CA PRO A 156 -4.72 -6.79 5.42
C PRO A 156 -4.11 -7.74 4.39
N GLY A 157 -2.81 -8.07 4.50
CA GLY A 157 -2.06 -8.85 3.52
C GLY A 157 -1.40 -7.96 2.48
N GLY A 158 -0.19 -8.30 2.05
CA GLY A 158 0.56 -7.46 1.13
C GLY A 158 2.04 -7.77 1.05
N ALA A 159 2.79 -6.81 0.52
CA ALA A 159 4.23 -6.87 0.34
C ALA A 159 4.93 -6.02 1.40
N VAL A 160 5.93 -6.58 2.09
CA VAL A 160 6.82 -5.83 2.99
C VAL A 160 8.25 -6.09 2.55
N ALA A 161 8.97 -5.03 2.18
CA ALA A 161 10.33 -5.11 1.63
C ALA A 161 10.47 -6.20 0.55
N GLY A 162 9.55 -6.19 -0.42
CA GLY A 162 9.53 -7.13 -1.55
C GLY A 162 9.06 -8.55 -1.22
N ARG A 163 8.61 -8.84 0.01
CA ARG A 163 8.18 -10.19 0.42
C ARG A 163 6.71 -10.25 0.82
N PRO A 164 5.99 -11.33 0.49
CA PRO A 164 4.59 -11.48 0.85
C PRO A 164 4.40 -11.74 2.35
N VAL A 165 3.51 -10.95 2.97
CA VAL A 165 3.02 -11.18 4.34
C VAL A 165 1.52 -11.52 4.24
N PRO A 166 1.09 -12.74 4.61
CA PRO A 166 -0.30 -13.15 4.47
C PRO A 166 -1.28 -12.29 5.29
N ALA A 167 -2.47 -12.06 4.76
CA ALA A 167 -3.55 -11.41 5.49
C ALA A 167 -3.96 -12.26 6.71
N GLY A 168 -4.21 -11.65 7.85
CA GLY A 168 -4.65 -12.37 9.05
C GLY A 168 -4.47 -11.59 10.33
N TRP A 169 -4.81 -12.23 11.45
CA TRP A 169 -4.59 -11.72 12.80
C TRP A 169 -3.31 -12.31 13.37
N TYR A 170 -2.50 -11.49 14.04
CA TYR A 170 -1.20 -11.87 14.60
C TYR A 170 -1.05 -11.41 16.04
N SER A 171 -0.27 -12.15 16.84
CA SER A 171 0.08 -11.76 18.22
C SER A 171 1.02 -10.56 18.27
N THR A 172 1.85 -10.39 17.24
CA THR A 172 2.71 -9.22 17.04
C THR A 172 2.87 -8.95 15.54
N ALA A 173 3.15 -7.70 15.19
CA ALA A 173 3.48 -7.31 13.82
C ALA A 173 4.93 -7.71 13.48
N TRP A 174 5.19 -9.00 13.31
CA TRP A 174 6.53 -9.58 13.07
C TRP A 174 7.24 -9.02 11.81
N TRP A 175 6.48 -8.44 10.87
CA TRP A 175 6.99 -7.77 9.67
C TRP A 175 7.40 -6.31 9.92
N ALA A 176 6.98 -5.69 11.03
CA ALA A 176 7.16 -4.26 11.27
C ALA A 176 8.62 -3.79 11.17
N PRO A 177 9.63 -4.52 11.71
CA PRO A 177 11.02 -4.12 11.54
C PRO A 177 11.48 -4.07 10.07
N ALA A 178 11.02 -5.01 9.23
CA ALA A 178 11.32 -5.01 7.81
C ALA A 178 10.58 -3.90 7.05
N ALA A 179 9.36 -3.56 7.49
CA ALA A 179 8.63 -2.42 6.93
C ALA A 179 9.32 -1.09 7.22
N MET A 180 9.96 -0.96 8.39
CA MET A 180 10.70 0.25 8.78
C MET A 180 12.08 0.33 8.12
N THR A 181 12.82 -0.78 8.07
CA THR A 181 14.23 -0.78 7.66
C THR A 181 14.45 -1.18 6.20
N GLY A 182 13.45 -1.76 5.55
CA GLY A 182 13.61 -2.42 4.25
C GLY A 182 14.38 -3.74 4.31
N VAL A 183 14.80 -4.20 5.49
CA VAL A 183 15.65 -5.38 5.66
C VAL A 183 14.97 -6.43 6.53
N TRP A 184 14.95 -7.67 6.04
CA TRP A 184 14.43 -8.81 6.78
C TRP A 184 15.51 -9.43 7.67
N ALA A 185 15.13 -9.80 8.90
CA ALA A 185 15.99 -10.58 9.79
C ALA A 185 16.32 -11.94 9.16
N ALA A 186 17.54 -12.44 9.35
CA ALA A 186 17.97 -13.72 8.80
C ALA A 186 17.08 -14.90 9.24
N SER A 187 16.54 -14.83 10.46
CA SER A 187 15.60 -15.81 11.04
C SER A 187 14.22 -15.81 10.37
N SER A 188 13.83 -14.76 9.64
CA SER A 188 12.49 -14.59 9.07
C SER A 188 12.11 -15.71 8.10
N MET A 189 13.07 -16.26 7.35
CA MET A 189 12.79 -17.37 6.42
C MET A 189 12.43 -18.65 7.16
N MET A 190 13.15 -18.97 8.23
CA MET A 190 12.88 -20.15 9.05
C MET A 190 11.54 -19.99 9.78
N PHE A 191 11.28 -18.80 10.32
CA PHE A 191 9.98 -18.48 10.91
C PHE A 191 8.84 -18.62 9.90
N TYR A 192 8.96 -18.03 8.71
CA TYR A 192 7.93 -18.13 7.68
C TYR A 192 7.65 -19.58 7.29
N SER A 193 8.71 -20.37 7.06
CA SER A 193 8.55 -21.78 6.69
C SER A 193 7.85 -22.58 7.79
N THR A 194 8.22 -22.37 9.05
CA THR A 194 7.59 -23.07 10.18
C THR A 194 6.14 -22.64 10.40
N MET A 195 5.87 -21.33 10.33
CA MET A 195 4.56 -20.76 10.58
C MET A 195 3.53 -21.16 9.51
N PHE A 196 3.94 -21.14 8.24
CA PHE A 196 3.03 -21.29 7.10
C PHE A 196 3.22 -22.60 6.31
N ALA A 197 4.06 -23.53 6.79
CA ALA A 197 4.25 -24.84 6.17
C ALA A 197 2.92 -25.58 5.93
N GLY A 198 2.63 -25.86 4.66
CA GLY A 198 1.46 -26.61 4.22
C GLY A 198 0.13 -25.85 4.33
N MET A 199 0.14 -24.58 4.73
CA MET A 199 -1.08 -23.79 4.86
C MET A 199 -1.63 -23.43 3.47
N ALA A 200 -2.88 -23.80 3.21
CA ALA A 200 -3.52 -23.50 1.95
C ALA A 200 -3.79 -21.99 1.84
N GLY A 201 -3.46 -21.38 0.70
CA GLY A 201 -3.76 -19.98 0.46
C GLY A 201 -2.75 -18.99 1.02
N THR A 202 -1.62 -19.46 1.57
CA THR A 202 -0.41 -18.63 1.79
C THR A 202 0.67 -19.01 0.77
N PRO A 203 1.57 -18.08 0.40
CA PRO A 203 2.74 -18.39 -0.41
C PRO A 203 3.62 -19.47 0.22
N SER A 204 4.35 -20.20 -0.63
CA SER A 204 5.38 -21.12 -0.14
C SER A 204 6.56 -20.36 0.46
N ALA A 205 7.37 -21.03 1.28
CA ALA A 205 8.59 -20.43 1.81
C ALA A 205 9.56 -19.99 0.70
N ASP A 206 9.59 -20.73 -0.42
CA ASP A 206 10.38 -20.36 -1.60
C ASP A 206 9.85 -19.10 -2.28
N GLN A 207 8.52 -18.93 -2.38
CA GLN A 207 7.91 -17.71 -2.92
C GLN A 207 8.17 -16.51 -1.99
N PHE A 208 8.12 -16.72 -0.68
CA PHE A 208 8.51 -15.70 0.29
C PHE A 208 10.01 -15.33 0.17
N ALA A 209 10.88 -16.33 0.00
CA ALA A 209 12.32 -16.15 -0.12
C ALA A 209 12.74 -15.46 -1.42
N ALA A 210 12.08 -15.82 -2.52
CA ALA A 210 12.28 -15.24 -3.84
C ALA A 210 11.99 -13.74 -3.84
N GLY A 211 11.05 -13.29 -3.00
CA GLY A 211 10.77 -11.86 -2.86
C GLY A 211 10.38 -11.23 -4.19
N ASP A 212 9.29 -11.73 -4.77
CA ASP A 212 8.69 -11.10 -5.94
C ASP A 212 7.21 -10.89 -5.70
N VAL A 213 6.92 -9.72 -5.15
CA VAL A 213 5.60 -9.13 -5.14
C VAL A 213 5.72 -7.75 -5.79
N SER A 214 6.13 -7.73 -7.06
CA SER A 214 6.15 -6.56 -7.95
C SER A 214 6.75 -5.30 -7.30
N ASN A 215 8.07 -5.24 -7.16
CA ASN A 215 8.84 -3.98 -7.11
C ASN A 215 10.37 -4.14 -7.16
N ALA A 216 10.89 -5.19 -7.82
CA ALA A 216 12.34 -5.31 -8.06
C ALA A 216 12.81 -4.64 -9.37
N ASP A 217 11.89 -4.33 -10.30
CA ASP A 217 12.21 -3.65 -11.57
C ASP A 217 12.08 -2.11 -11.53
N GLU A 218 11.63 -1.51 -10.42
CA GLU A 218 11.37 -0.05 -10.33
C GLU A 218 12.31 0.72 -9.39
N LEU A 219 13.41 0.10 -8.93
CA LEU A 219 14.47 0.73 -8.12
C LEU A 219 15.91 0.51 -8.64
N GLY A 220 16.10 0.07 -9.89
CA GLY A 220 17.46 -0.29 -10.36
C GLY A 220 17.72 -0.27 -11.87
N GLY A 221 16.92 0.42 -12.66
CA GLY A 221 17.07 0.51 -14.12
C GLY A 221 17.55 1.88 -14.60
N ALA A 222 18.66 2.39 -14.09
CA ALA A 222 19.29 3.61 -14.60
C ALA A 222 20.79 3.42 -14.77
N ASP A 223 21.20 2.76 -15.85
CA ASP A 223 22.49 3.01 -16.47
C ASP A 223 22.26 3.47 -17.91
N SER A 224 22.18 4.79 -18.10
CA SER A 224 23.01 5.52 -19.07
C SER A 224 22.41 6.91 -19.37
N GLY A 225 23.05 7.96 -18.85
CA GLY A 225 23.10 9.27 -19.51
C GLY A 225 22.25 10.40 -18.92
N GLY A 226 22.90 11.24 -18.11
CA GLY A 226 22.80 12.70 -18.25
C GLY A 226 21.71 13.42 -17.45
N GLU A 227 22.19 14.17 -16.44
CA GLU A 227 21.74 15.51 -16.06
C GLU A 227 20.50 15.63 -15.14
N ASP A 228 20.81 15.91 -13.86
CA ASP A 228 20.07 16.76 -12.92
C ASP A 228 18.56 16.53 -12.77
N LEU A 229 18.19 15.49 -12.01
CA LEU A 229 16.90 15.40 -11.32
C LEU A 229 17.15 14.93 -9.89
N GLY A 230 17.12 15.88 -8.95
CA GLY A 230 17.23 15.64 -7.52
C GLY A 230 16.25 14.56 -7.04
N GLY A 231 16.81 13.53 -6.40
CA GLY A 231 16.10 12.34 -5.97
C GLY A 231 14.98 12.63 -4.96
N PHE A 232 13.76 12.24 -5.31
CA PHE A 232 12.72 11.94 -4.34
C PHE A 232 12.96 10.52 -3.83
N GLY A 233 13.78 10.44 -2.79
CA GLY A 233 14.09 9.20 -2.10
C GLY A 233 14.44 9.50 -0.66
N ASP A 234 13.49 10.07 0.09
CA ASP A 234 13.48 10.01 1.55
C ASP A 234 12.15 10.62 2.07
N PHE A 235 11.25 9.79 2.58
CA PHE A 235 10.24 10.23 3.55
C PHE A 235 10.30 9.28 4.74
N GLY A 236 11.47 9.25 5.35
CA GLY A 236 11.75 8.61 6.63
C GLY A 236 12.45 9.55 7.60
N ASP A 237 11.91 10.75 7.85
CA ASP A 237 12.28 11.55 9.02
C ASP A 237 11.19 12.56 9.41
N PHE A 238 10.46 12.26 10.49
CA PHE A 238 9.88 13.26 11.38
C PHE A 238 10.01 12.73 12.81
N GLY A 239 11.24 12.72 13.31
CA GLY A 239 11.54 12.29 14.67
C GLY A 239 12.77 12.97 15.26
N GLY A 240 12.69 14.26 15.59
CA GLY A 240 13.73 14.93 16.37
C GLY A 240 13.54 16.43 16.48
N GLY A 241 12.96 16.89 17.59
CA GLY A 241 12.69 18.31 17.87
C GLY A 241 12.40 18.54 19.35
N ASP A 242 13.41 18.22 20.14
CA ASP A 242 13.72 18.55 21.53
C ASP A 242 13.09 19.85 22.08
N GLY A 243 12.47 19.70 23.25
CA GLY A 243 12.65 20.57 24.41
C GLY A 243 12.28 22.06 24.29
N PHE A 244 11.07 22.41 24.71
CA PHE A 244 10.78 23.76 25.20
C PHE A 244 10.09 23.71 26.56
N ASP A 245 10.79 24.29 27.54
CA ASP A 245 10.41 24.60 28.92
C ASP A 245 9.02 25.23 29.05
N PHE A 246 8.29 24.81 30.08
CA PHE A 246 7.26 25.64 30.70
C PHE A 246 7.53 25.73 32.20
N PHE A 247 7.74 26.97 32.65
CA PHE A 247 7.49 27.41 34.01
C PHE A 247 5.99 27.37 34.32
#